data_AF-A0A2D6TPR1-F1
#
_entry.id   AF-A0A2D6TPR1-F1
#
_cell.length_a   1.000
_cell.length_b   1.000
_cell.length_c   1.000
_cell.angle_alpha   90.00
_cell.angle_beta   90.00
_cell.angle_gamma   90.00
#
_symmetry.space_group_name_H-M   'P 1'
#
loop_
_entity.id
_entity.type
_entity.pdbx_description
1 polymer ?
#
loop_
_entity_poly.entity_id
_entity_poly.type
_entity_poly.pdbx_seq_one_letter_code
_entity_poly.pdbx_strand_id
1 'polypeptide(L)'
;MLVNSCTGLETFAIGAAGNIAGDYIYNNVDLKEPGPVNVKIVKLTNGEELIGEYDDGKHIIKNPVVMIPLDEKRIGFNPWMPYAENKEYQLKEDQILVIADPSKHIANEYNKAFGSGIVVP
;
A
#
# COMPACT_ATOMS: atom_id res chain seq x y z
N MET A 1 15.69 46.12 -31.26
CA MET A 1 15.40 45.56 -29.92
C MET A 1 16.72 45.02 -29.39
N LEU A 2 17.23 45.69 -28.36
CA LEU A 2 18.35 45.41 -27.43
C LEU A 2 19.38 44.30 -27.75
N VAL A 3 20.59 44.81 -28.03
CA VAL A 3 21.97 44.41 -27.69
C VAL A 3 22.22 43.46 -26.51
N ASN A 4 23.15 42.50 -26.71
CA ASN A 4 24.39 42.20 -25.94
C ASN A 4 24.73 40.69 -26.10
N SER A 5 25.69 40.29 -26.93
CA SER A 5 27.13 40.16 -26.64
C SER A 5 27.46 39.41 -25.34
N CYS A 6 28.07 38.23 -25.44
CA CYS A 6 29.40 38.00 -24.87
C CYS A 6 29.95 36.62 -25.24
N THR A 7 31.22 36.66 -25.63
CA THR A 7 32.14 35.61 -26.02
C THR A 7 32.74 34.87 -24.81
N GLY A 8 33.19 33.63 -25.05
CA GLY A 8 34.08 32.84 -24.19
C GLY A 8 33.77 31.36 -24.43
N LEU A 9 34.45 30.63 -25.33
CA LEU A 9 35.83 30.13 -25.19
C LEU A 9 36.25 30.04 -23.72
N GLU A 10 36.34 28.81 -23.19
CA GLU A 10 37.66 28.19 -23.00
C GLU A 10 37.55 26.68 -23.24
N THR A 11 38.27 26.25 -24.28
CA THR A 11 38.70 24.87 -24.46
C THR A 11 39.89 24.65 -23.52
N PHE A 12 39.85 23.62 -22.68
CA PHE A 12 41.06 22.90 -22.33
C PHE A 12 40.83 21.40 -22.54
N ALA A 13 41.35 20.93 -23.68
CA ALA A 13 41.50 19.52 -23.99
C ALA A 13 42.82 19.01 -23.41
N ILE A 14 42.74 17.99 -22.56
CA ILE A 14 43.81 17.01 -22.28
C ILE A 14 43.05 15.79 -21.72
N GLY A 15 43.15 14.55 -22.17
CA GLY A 15 43.97 13.84 -23.12
C GLY A 15 43.42 12.40 -23.18
N ALA A 16 43.83 11.63 -24.17
CA ALA A 16 43.28 10.33 -24.51
C ALA A 16 43.32 9.29 -23.38
N ALA A 17 42.27 8.46 -23.28
CA ALA A 17 42.37 6.98 -23.23
C ALA A 17 41.03 6.34 -22.89
N GLY A 18 40.63 5.33 -23.69
CA GLY A 18 39.86 4.19 -23.19
C GLY A 18 38.35 4.34 -23.11
N ASN A 19 37.66 3.77 -24.09
CA ASN A 19 36.35 3.16 -23.84
C ASN A 19 36.53 2.04 -22.81
N ILE A 20 36.14 2.28 -21.56
CA ILE A 20 35.64 1.25 -20.66
C ILE A 20 34.43 1.82 -19.93
N ALA A 21 33.26 1.27 -20.24
CA ALA A 21 32.06 1.45 -19.44
C ALA A 21 32.37 0.87 -18.05
N GLY A 22 32.64 1.75 -17.09
CA GLY A 22 32.75 1.40 -15.69
C GLY A 22 31.35 1.41 -15.08
N ASP A 23 30.89 0.22 -14.71
CA ASP A 23 29.59 -0.04 -14.10
C ASP A 23 29.38 0.80 -12.84
N TYR A 24 28.56 1.85 -12.94
CA TYR A 24 27.84 2.35 -11.77
C TYR A 24 26.79 1.30 -11.42
N ILE A 25 27.16 0.38 -10.53
CA ILE A 25 26.21 -0.42 -9.77
C ILE A 25 25.31 0.55 -8.99
N TYR A 26 24.18 0.90 -9.58
CA TYR A 26 23.03 1.33 -8.81
C TYR A 26 22.75 0.17 -7.86
N ASN A 27 23.01 0.36 -6.58
CA ASN A 27 22.53 -0.56 -5.56
C ASN A 27 21.01 -0.61 -5.77
N ASN A 28 20.53 -1.72 -6.32
CA ASN A 28 19.12 -2.09 -6.28
C ASN A 28 18.79 -2.28 -4.80
N VAL A 29 18.59 -1.17 -4.09
CA VAL A 29 17.64 -1.16 -3.00
C VAL A 29 16.35 -1.48 -3.71
N ASP A 30 15.97 -2.75 -3.68
CA ASP A 30 14.65 -3.20 -4.09
C ASP A 30 13.66 -2.25 -3.41
N LEU A 31 13.16 -1.27 -4.17
CA LEU A 31 11.86 -0.72 -3.89
C LEU A 31 10.94 -1.90 -4.18
N LYS A 32 10.82 -2.79 -3.19
CA LYS A 32 9.78 -3.81 -3.17
C LYS A 32 8.53 -2.96 -3.27
N GLU A 33 7.95 -2.92 -4.47
CA GLU A 33 6.59 -2.41 -4.64
C GLU A 33 5.82 -2.99 -3.46
N PRO A 34 5.11 -2.15 -2.67
CA PRO A 34 4.38 -2.67 -1.52
C PRO A 34 3.58 -3.84 -2.06
N GLY A 35 3.91 -5.06 -1.59
CA GLY A 35 3.37 -6.28 -2.17
C GLY A 35 1.85 -6.12 -2.24
N PRO A 36 1.17 -6.69 -3.25
CA PRO A 36 -0.24 -6.42 -3.50
C PRO A 36 -0.99 -6.56 -2.17
N VAL A 37 -1.53 -5.45 -1.68
CA VAL A 37 -2.21 -5.40 -0.38
C VAL A 37 -3.38 -6.36 -0.49
N ASN A 38 -3.26 -7.53 0.13
CA ASN A 38 -4.23 -8.63 -0.01
C ASN A 38 -5.43 -8.32 0.89
N VAL A 39 -6.26 -7.38 0.46
CA VAL A 39 -7.46 -7.00 1.22
C VAL A 39 -8.51 -8.09 1.02
N LYS A 40 -8.96 -8.68 2.13
CA LYS A 40 -10.03 -9.69 2.13
C LYS A 40 -11.15 -9.25 3.06
N ILE A 41 -12.34 -9.78 2.77
CA ILE A 41 -13.46 -9.79 3.70
C ILE A 41 -13.43 -11.12 4.44
N VAL A 42 -13.44 -11.07 5.77
CA VAL A 42 -13.51 -12.25 6.64
C VAL A 42 -14.83 -12.20 7.39
N LYS A 43 -15.73 -13.14 7.10
CA LYS A 43 -16.98 -13.31 7.83
C LYS A 43 -16.73 -14.25 9.00
N LEU A 44 -17.02 -13.81 10.20
CA LEU A 44 -16.89 -14.60 11.42
C LEU A 44 -18.17 -15.36 11.73
N THR A 45 -18.05 -16.44 12.52
CA THR A 45 -19.18 -17.27 12.96
C THR A 45 -20.20 -16.52 13.81
N ASN A 46 -19.79 -15.43 14.47
CA ASN A 46 -20.65 -14.54 15.24
C ASN A 46 -21.48 -13.57 14.37
N GLY A 47 -21.28 -13.57 13.05
CA GLY A 47 -21.97 -12.72 12.09
C GLY A 47 -21.27 -11.40 11.77
N GLU A 48 -20.14 -11.07 12.40
CA GLU A 48 -19.34 -9.91 12.04
C GLU A 48 -18.67 -10.10 10.67
N GLU A 49 -18.55 -9.01 9.91
CA GLU A 49 -17.84 -8.97 8.64
C GLU A 49 -16.66 -8.00 8.76
N LEU A 50 -15.45 -8.55 8.79
CA LEU A 50 -14.22 -7.78 8.85
C LEU A 50 -13.69 -7.54 7.45
N ILE A 51 -13.10 -6.37 7.21
CA ILE A 51 -12.26 -6.12 6.05
C ILE A 51 -10.89 -5.62 6.52
N GLY A 52 -9.83 -6.13 5.89
CA GLY A 52 -8.46 -5.81 6.26
C GLY A 52 -7.45 -6.55 5.39
N GLU A 53 -6.16 -6.28 5.63
CA GLU A 53 -5.08 -6.99 4.94
C GLU A 53 -4.94 -8.39 5.53
N TYR A 54 -5.10 -9.43 4.72
CA TYR A 54 -5.17 -10.81 5.19
C TYR A 54 -3.99 -11.64 4.69
N ASP A 55 -3.34 -12.34 5.63
CA ASP A 55 -2.32 -13.35 5.37
C ASP A 55 -2.99 -14.73 5.42
N ASP A 56 -3.23 -15.31 4.24
CA ASP A 56 -3.87 -16.62 4.09
C ASP A 56 -3.08 -17.76 4.75
N GLY A 57 -1.75 -17.65 4.84
CA GLY A 57 -0.91 -18.72 5.40
C GLY A 57 -0.88 -18.76 6.92
N LYS A 58 -1.18 -17.64 7.59
CA LYS A 58 -1.14 -17.51 9.06
C LYS A 58 -2.50 -17.21 9.68
N HIS A 59 -3.52 -17.00 8.86
CA HIS A 59 -4.82 -16.49 9.27
C HIS A 59 -4.73 -15.19 10.08
N ILE A 60 -3.84 -14.29 9.67
CA ILE A 60 -3.64 -12.98 10.33
C ILE A 60 -4.35 -11.91 9.51
N ILE A 61 -5.17 -11.10 10.18
CA ILE A 61 -5.76 -9.89 9.61
C ILE A 61 -5.12 -8.64 10.23
N LYS A 62 -4.71 -7.68 9.39
CA LYS A 62 -4.12 -6.40 9.80
C LYS A 62 -5.09 -5.26 9.57
N ASN A 63 -5.10 -4.32 10.52
CA ASN A 63 -5.98 -3.17 10.56
C ASN A 63 -7.45 -3.51 10.27
N PRO A 64 -8.03 -4.55 10.92
CA PRO A 64 -9.39 -4.97 10.62
C PRO A 64 -10.40 -3.90 11.04
N VAL A 65 -11.37 -3.67 10.15
CA VAL A 65 -12.55 -2.86 10.44
C VAL A 65 -13.81 -3.70 10.21
N VAL A 66 -14.81 -3.52 11.06
CA VAL A 66 -16.13 -4.11 10.90
C VAL A 66 -16.89 -3.32 9.86
N MET A 67 -17.47 -4.02 8.89
CA MET A 67 -18.39 -3.49 7.92
C MET A 67 -19.80 -3.52 8.47
N ILE A 68 -20.46 -2.35 8.49
CA ILE A 68 -21.83 -2.20 8.98
C ILE A 68 -22.69 -1.65 7.84
N PRO A 69 -23.66 -2.40 7.31
CA PRO A 69 -24.60 -1.85 6.33
C PRO A 69 -25.46 -0.77 7.01
N LEU A 70 -25.41 0.45 6.49
CA LEU A 70 -26.23 1.56 6.98
C LEU A 70 -27.53 1.67 6.17
N ASP A 71 -27.46 1.38 4.88
CA ASP A 71 -28.59 1.20 3.96
C ASP A 71 -28.15 0.38 2.73
N GLU A 72 -29.00 0.27 1.71
CA GLU A 72 -28.74 -0.52 0.49
C GLU A 72 -27.48 -0.10 -0.29
N LYS A 73 -26.98 1.13 -0.08
CA LYS A 73 -25.87 1.70 -0.87
C LYS A 73 -24.70 2.19 -0.01
N ARG A 74 -24.86 2.30 1.31
CA ARG A 74 -23.85 2.82 2.22
C ARG A 74 -23.42 1.77 3.24
N ILE A 75 -22.11 1.67 3.39
CA ILE A 75 -21.46 0.83 4.40
C ILE A 75 -20.63 1.76 5.30
N GLY A 76 -20.77 1.55 6.61
CA GLY A 76 -19.91 2.14 7.63
C GLY A 76 -18.75 1.21 7.94
N PHE A 77 -17.60 1.79 8.29
CA PHE A 77 -16.43 1.06 8.75
C PHE A 77 -16.07 1.51 10.16
N ASN A 78 -16.08 0.57 11.10
CA ASN A 78 -15.69 0.82 12.49
C ASN A 78 -14.48 -0.03 12.85
N PRO A 79 -13.50 0.48 13.62
CA PRO A 79 -12.42 -0.36 14.14
C PRO A 79 -13.01 -1.55 14.92
N TRP A 80 -12.54 -2.77 14.65
CA TRP A 80 -13.12 -3.98 15.26
C TRP A 80 -12.82 -4.09 16.76
N MET A 81 -11.57 -3.87 17.15
CA MET A 81 -11.12 -3.92 18.54
C MET A 81 -10.49 -2.58 18.95
N PRO A 82 -11.29 -1.50 19.11
CA PRO A 82 -10.78 -0.14 19.31
C PRO A 82 -10.03 0.04 20.64
N TYR A 83 -10.23 -0.87 21.58
CA TYR A 83 -9.59 -0.84 22.90
C TYR A 83 -8.34 -1.73 22.99
N ALA A 84 -7.95 -2.38 21.90
CA ALA A 84 -6.73 -3.16 21.82
C ALA A 84 -5.59 -2.34 21.20
N GLU A 85 -4.38 -2.51 21.71
CA GLU A 85 -3.18 -1.87 21.15
C GLU A 85 -2.67 -2.58 19.89
N ASN A 86 -3.08 -3.84 19.70
CA ASN A 86 -2.69 -4.67 18.57
C ASN A 86 -3.23 -4.11 17.24
N LYS A 87 -2.42 -4.20 16.18
CA LYS A 87 -2.81 -3.87 14.81
C LYS A 87 -2.99 -5.09 13.91
N GLU A 88 -2.55 -6.24 14.40
CA GLU A 88 -2.61 -7.52 13.72
C GLU A 88 -3.25 -8.55 14.64
N TYR A 89 -4.16 -9.35 14.11
CA TYR A 89 -4.95 -10.31 14.85
C TYR A 89 -4.87 -11.66 14.16
N GLN A 90 -4.36 -12.65 14.87
CA GLN A 90 -4.42 -14.03 14.42
C GLN A 90 -5.82 -14.59 14.70
N LEU A 91 -6.55 -14.87 13.64
CA LEU A 91 -7.87 -15.46 13.71
C LEU A 91 -7.74 -16.97 13.85
N LYS A 92 -8.58 -17.55 14.72
CA LYS A 92 -8.71 -19.01 14.78
C LYS A 92 -9.57 -19.48 13.61
N GLU A 93 -9.13 -20.52 12.91
CA GLU A 93 -9.83 -21.05 11.74
C GLU A 93 -11.28 -21.46 12.04
N ASP A 94 -11.56 -21.99 13.23
CA ASP A 94 -12.90 -22.40 13.67
C ASP A 94 -13.87 -21.22 13.87
N GLN A 95 -13.35 -19.99 13.93
CA GLN A 95 -14.15 -18.76 14.03
C GLN A 95 -14.36 -18.09 12.67
N ILE A 96 -13.71 -18.56 11.61
CA ILE A 96 -13.85 -18.03 10.26
C ILE A 96 -14.93 -18.82 9.53
N LEU A 97 -16.00 -18.13 9.12
CA LEU A 97 -17.06 -18.73 8.33
C LEU A 97 -16.72 -18.74 6.83
N VAL A 98 -16.24 -17.62 6.30
CA VAL A 98 -15.82 -17.49 4.90
C VAL A 98 -14.84 -16.33 4.73
N ILE A 99 -13.92 -16.50 3.78
CA ILE A 99 -13.02 -15.45 3.31
C ILE A 99 -13.39 -15.16 1.85
N ALA A 100 -13.55 -13.89 1.49
CA ALA A 100 -13.96 -13.47 0.16
C ALA A 100 -13.17 -12.25 -0.32
N ASP A 101 -13.08 -12.11 -1.64
CA ASP A 101 -12.54 -10.89 -2.25
C ASP A 101 -13.57 -9.74 -2.17
N PRO A 102 -13.17 -8.54 -1.72
CA PRO A 102 -14.04 -7.38 -1.76
C PRO A 102 -14.32 -6.96 -3.20
N SER A 103 -15.51 -6.40 -3.44
CA SER A 103 -15.76 -5.72 -4.70
C SER A 103 -14.83 -4.51 -4.84
N LYS A 104 -14.55 -4.07 -6.08
CA LYS A 104 -13.71 -2.90 -6.33
C LYS A 104 -14.18 -1.65 -5.57
N HIS A 105 -15.49 -1.48 -5.45
CA HIS A 105 -16.08 -0.36 -4.71
C HIS A 105 -15.71 -0.43 -3.21
N ILE A 106 -15.91 -1.59 -2.58
CA ILE A 106 -15.62 -1.76 -1.14
C ILE A 106 -14.12 -1.66 -0.86
N ALA A 107 -13.28 -2.25 -1.70
CA ALA A 107 -11.83 -2.12 -1.58
C ALA A 107 -11.39 -0.66 -1.66
N ASN A 108 -11.97 0.13 -2.56
CA ASN A 108 -11.66 1.56 -2.69
C ASN A 108 -12.11 2.37 -1.46
N GLU A 109 -13.31 2.12 -0.92
CA GLU A 109 -13.78 2.81 0.28
C GLU A 109 -12.92 2.46 1.50
N TYR A 110 -12.55 1.18 1.65
CA TYR A 110 -11.60 0.75 2.68
C TYR A 110 -10.25 1.44 2.51
N ASN A 111 -9.68 1.43 1.29
CA ASN A 111 -8.39 2.07 1.03
C ASN A 111 -8.42 3.58 1.22
N LYS A 112 -9.54 4.26 0.92
CA LYS A 112 -9.69 5.69 1.18
C LYS A 112 -9.70 6.01 2.67
N ALA A 113 -10.29 5.14 3.49
CA ALA A 113 -10.40 5.33 4.92
C ALA A 113 -9.17 4.83 5.70
N PHE A 114 -8.51 3.78 5.23
CA PHE A 114 -7.47 3.03 5.96
C PHE A 114 -6.24 2.64 5.11
N GLY A 115 -6.31 2.80 3.79
CA GLY A 115 -5.23 2.51 2.86
C GLY A 115 -4.16 3.58 2.90
N SER A 116 -3.20 3.39 3.81
CA SER A 116 -1.91 4.08 3.89
C SER A 116 -1.92 5.57 4.25
N GLY A 117 -1.07 5.93 5.22
CA GLY A 117 -0.68 7.31 5.54
C GLY A 117 0.15 7.97 4.43
N ILE A 118 -0.36 7.97 3.20
CA ILE A 118 0.17 8.79 2.11
C ILE A 118 -0.44 10.19 2.29
N VAL A 119 0.43 11.12 2.69
CA VAL A 119 0.17 12.56 2.59
C VAL A 119 -0.18 12.84 1.13
N VAL A 120 -1.44 13.20 0.89
CA VAL A 120 -1.83 13.82 -0.38
C VAL A 120 -1.08 15.15 -0.43
N PRO A 121 -0.23 15.41 -1.44
CA PRO A 121 0.58 16.63 -1.51
C PRO A 121 -0.25 17.90 -1.60
#